data_AF-A0A915M139-F1
#
_entry.id   AF-A0A915M139-F1
#
_cell.length_a   1.000
_cell.length_b   1.000
_cell.length_c   1.000
_cell.angle_alpha   90.00
_cell.angle_beta   90.00
_cell.angle_gamma   90.00
#
_symmetry.space_group_name_H-M   'P 1'
#
loop_
_entity.id
_entity.type
_entity.pdbx_description
1 polymer ?
#
loop_
_entity_poly.entity_id
_entity_poly.type
_entity_poly.pdbx_seq_one_letter_code
_entity_poly.pdbx_strand_id
1 'polypeptide(L)'
;MVVKLFLLIFLVKSTINSDTKEDLFIKEIEDDNKENNYLVYNRKSNSSDFQTTEVLSLLNYNETYQQLLSKITNRCVLKEEYKELFKDKSTFILSSIFFPFLVDGTIKEIGLNELRKGFHLKTQEINYKGNEEFEDENRNDTFGGLIYFQNRQKVLPIFMFTQIFYRKEDVPATIKFIDKKFPEVRKLFQLKYQEKNIYNLTFNNKTVRELYLDYMDMRAKITKAVDNSHLESLKFFHGEESKNCFGINQNNTMEGFNSDLWDKK
;
A
#
# COMPACT_ATOMS: atom_id res chain seq x y z
N MET A 1 26.49 -4.50 -17.34
CA MET A 1 26.65 -3.35 -16.41
C MET A 1 25.37 -3.00 -15.68
N VAL A 2 24.22 -2.95 -16.38
CA VAL A 2 22.89 -2.63 -15.82
C VAL A 2 22.45 -3.60 -14.70
N VAL A 3 22.66 -4.91 -14.85
CA VAL A 3 22.27 -5.91 -13.83
C VAL A 3 23.03 -5.77 -12.51
N LYS A 4 24.32 -5.40 -12.55
CA LYS A 4 25.11 -5.13 -11.33
C LYS A 4 24.61 -3.88 -10.59
N LEU A 5 24.13 -2.87 -11.32
CA LEU A 5 23.51 -1.68 -10.74
C LEU A 5 22.16 -2.03 -10.09
N PHE A 6 21.34 -2.89 -10.73
CA PHE A 6 20.08 -3.36 -10.16
C PHE A 6 20.26 -4.24 -8.93
N LEU A 7 21.25 -5.15 -8.93
CA LEU A 7 21.64 -5.92 -7.74
C LEU A 7 22.13 -5.00 -6.62
N LEU A 8 22.88 -3.94 -6.94
CA LEU A 8 23.27 -2.94 -5.94
C LEU A 8 22.05 -2.20 -5.37
N ILE A 9 21.08 -1.81 -6.20
CA ILE A 9 19.85 -1.16 -5.74
C ILE A 9 19.01 -2.10 -4.87
N PHE A 10 18.89 -3.38 -5.25
CA PHE A 10 18.19 -4.40 -4.45
C PHE A 10 18.90 -4.69 -3.13
N LEU A 11 20.24 -4.81 -3.14
CA LEU A 11 21.05 -5.02 -1.94
C LEU A 11 21.01 -3.82 -1.01
N VAL A 12 21.11 -2.59 -1.56
CA VAL A 12 20.93 -1.33 -0.81
C VAL A 12 19.52 -1.24 -0.22
N LYS A 13 18.47 -1.67 -0.94
CA LYS A 13 17.10 -1.70 -0.42
C LYS A 13 16.87 -2.79 0.65
N SER A 14 17.62 -3.91 0.60
CA SER A 14 17.58 -4.94 1.64
C SER A 14 18.40 -4.57 2.90
N THR A 15 19.40 -3.69 2.74
CA THR A 15 20.23 -3.19 3.86
C THR A 15 19.67 -1.92 4.49
N ILE A 16 18.87 -1.14 3.75
CA ILE A 16 17.95 -0.15 4.34
C ILE A 16 16.83 -0.94 5.01
N ASN A 17 17.10 -1.35 6.25
CA ASN A 17 16.18 -1.99 7.15
C ASN A 17 14.84 -1.24 7.12
N SER A 18 13.68 -1.94 7.11
CA SER A 18 12.38 -1.25 7.11
C SER A 18 12.25 -0.26 8.28
N ASP A 19 12.99 -0.54 9.35
CA ASP A 19 13.14 0.26 10.55
C ASP A 19 13.69 1.67 10.24
N THR A 20 14.60 1.84 9.27
CA THR A 20 15.12 3.17 8.89
C THR A 20 14.13 4.03 8.09
N LYS A 21 13.16 3.41 7.40
CA LYS A 21 12.05 4.17 6.80
C LYS A 21 11.09 4.63 7.88
N GLU A 22 10.75 3.75 8.83
CA GLU A 22 9.99 4.11 10.02
C GLU A 22 10.69 5.24 10.81
N ASP A 23 12.02 5.21 10.98
CA ASP A 23 12.77 6.24 11.70
C ASP A 23 12.75 7.62 11.02
N LEU A 24 12.78 7.68 9.68
CA LEU A 24 12.64 8.92 8.92
C LEU A 24 11.20 9.48 9.00
N PHE A 25 10.19 8.61 9.03
CA PHE A 25 8.79 9.00 9.27
C PHE A 25 8.54 9.42 10.72
N ILE A 26 9.17 8.75 11.70
CA ILE A 26 9.09 9.10 13.13
C ILE A 26 9.75 10.46 13.39
N LYS A 27 10.86 10.79 12.72
CA LYS A 27 11.48 12.11 12.82
C LYS A 27 10.58 13.25 12.33
N GLU A 28 9.85 13.06 11.23
CA GLU A 28 8.88 14.06 10.74
C GLU A 28 7.67 14.19 11.70
N ILE A 29 7.32 13.10 12.40
CA ILE A 29 6.31 13.13 13.48
C ILE A 29 6.82 13.86 14.73
N GLU A 30 8.10 13.74 15.07
CA GLU A 30 8.72 14.41 16.23
C GLU A 30 8.94 15.91 16.02
N ASP A 31 9.38 16.34 14.83
CA ASP A 31 9.63 17.75 14.54
C ASP A 31 8.32 18.57 14.46
N ASP A 32 7.20 17.98 14.01
CA ASP A 32 5.85 18.60 14.03
C ASP A 32 5.15 18.54 15.42
N ASN A 33 5.57 17.64 16.32
CA ASN A 33 5.00 17.50 17.67
C ASN A 33 5.60 18.47 18.70
N LYS A 34 6.72 19.12 18.38
CA LYS A 34 7.35 20.12 19.27
C LYS A 34 6.48 21.36 19.48
N GLU A 35 5.47 21.59 18.64
CA GLU A 35 4.61 22.78 18.69
C GLU A 35 3.23 22.55 19.34
N ASN A 36 2.84 21.33 19.70
CA ASN A 36 1.50 21.04 20.26
C ASN A 36 1.55 20.15 21.50
N ASN A 37 2.16 20.67 22.57
CA ASN A 37 2.18 20.00 23.86
C ASN A 37 1.08 20.52 24.79
N TYR A 38 -0.18 20.28 24.42
CA TYR A 38 -1.31 20.32 25.35
C TYR A 38 -2.36 19.32 24.90
N LEU A 39 -2.47 18.19 25.61
CA LEU A 39 -3.73 17.57 26.04
C LEU A 39 -3.42 16.24 26.76
N VAL A 40 -3.07 16.35 28.04
CA VAL A 40 -3.18 15.26 29.01
C VAL A 40 -4.68 15.04 29.26
N TYR A 41 -5.27 14.02 28.63
CA TYR A 41 -6.64 13.62 28.92
C TYR A 41 -6.69 12.84 30.24
N ASN A 42 -7.00 13.55 31.32
CA ASN A 42 -7.56 12.95 32.53
C ASN A 42 -9.10 12.92 32.37
N ARG A 43 -9.63 11.87 31.75
CA ARG A 43 -11.08 11.60 31.75
C ARG A 43 -11.38 10.48 32.76
N LYS A 44 -11.60 10.86 34.02
CA LYS A 44 -12.38 10.04 34.95
C LYS A 44 -13.84 10.12 34.50
N SER A 45 -14.37 9.06 33.89
CA SER A 45 -15.80 8.83 33.78
C SER A 45 -16.13 7.40 34.17
N ASN A 46 -16.99 7.25 35.18
CA ASN A 46 -17.62 5.99 35.52
C ASN A 46 -18.43 5.49 34.32
N SER A 47 -18.01 4.40 33.67
CA SER A 47 -18.71 3.80 32.55
C SER A 47 -18.12 2.42 32.19
N SER A 48 -18.46 1.37 32.95
CA SER A 48 -18.00 0.00 32.69
C SER A 48 -18.55 -0.59 31.38
N ASP A 49 -19.77 -0.21 30.98
CA ASP A 49 -20.49 -0.94 29.92
C ASP A 49 -20.17 -0.41 28.51
N PHE A 50 -19.93 0.90 28.36
CA PHE A 50 -19.45 1.47 27.09
C PHE A 50 -18.00 1.10 26.78
N GLN A 51 -17.14 1.03 27.81
CA GLN A 51 -15.74 0.62 27.63
C GLN A 51 -15.65 -0.84 27.16
N THR A 52 -16.51 -1.72 27.68
CA THR A 52 -16.50 -3.14 27.28
C THR A 52 -16.91 -3.31 25.82
N THR A 53 -17.90 -2.56 25.34
CA THR A 53 -18.39 -2.65 23.95
C THR A 53 -17.39 -2.07 22.94
N GLU A 54 -16.75 -0.94 23.27
CA GLU A 54 -15.72 -0.31 22.42
C GLU A 54 -14.44 -1.17 22.37
N VAL A 55 -14.03 -1.77 23.49
CA VAL A 55 -12.88 -2.68 23.53
C VAL A 55 -13.15 -3.96 22.74
N LEU A 56 -14.36 -4.54 22.82
CA LEU A 56 -14.74 -5.72 22.06
C LEU A 56 -14.79 -5.45 20.54
N SER A 57 -15.28 -4.27 20.12
CA SER A 57 -15.29 -3.91 18.70
C SER A 57 -13.86 -3.69 18.17
N LEU A 58 -13.00 -3.01 18.94
CA LEU A 58 -11.58 -2.82 18.61
C LEU A 58 -10.81 -4.14 18.50
N LEU A 59 -11.02 -5.08 19.43
CA LEU A 59 -10.41 -6.41 19.38
C LEU A 59 -10.85 -7.17 18.12
N ASN A 60 -12.13 -7.09 17.77
CA ASN A 60 -12.68 -7.73 16.57
C ASN A 60 -12.10 -7.14 15.27
N TYR A 61 -11.91 -5.81 15.20
CA TYR A 61 -11.25 -5.17 14.06
C TYR A 61 -9.80 -5.62 13.92
N ASN A 62 -9.03 -5.63 15.00
CA ASN A 62 -7.63 -6.04 14.97
C ASN A 62 -7.47 -7.49 14.48
N GLU A 63 -8.26 -8.42 15.00
CA GLU A 63 -8.26 -9.82 14.52
C GLU A 63 -8.63 -9.91 13.04
N THR A 64 -9.64 -9.16 12.61
CA THR A 64 -10.06 -9.11 11.20
C THR A 64 -8.95 -8.57 10.30
N TYR A 65 -8.24 -7.52 10.71
CA TYR A 65 -7.10 -6.97 9.96
C TYR A 65 -5.99 -8.02 9.81
N GLN A 66 -5.60 -8.69 10.90
CA GLN A 66 -4.54 -9.69 10.87
C GLN A 66 -4.92 -10.89 9.98
N GLN A 67 -6.17 -11.35 10.03
CA GLN A 67 -6.66 -12.41 9.15
C GLN A 67 -6.58 -12.01 7.67
N LEU A 68 -6.96 -10.78 7.32
CA LEU A 68 -6.90 -10.29 5.94
C LEU A 68 -5.45 -10.11 5.46
N LEU A 69 -4.55 -9.57 6.28
CA LEU A 69 -3.13 -9.45 5.98
C LEU A 69 -2.46 -10.83 5.82
N SER A 70 -2.84 -11.80 6.66
CA SER A 70 -2.37 -13.18 6.54
C SER A 70 -2.83 -13.82 5.23
N LYS A 71 -4.09 -13.62 4.82
CA LYS A 71 -4.58 -14.07 3.52
C LYS A 71 -3.77 -13.51 2.36
N ILE A 72 -3.42 -12.21 2.40
CA ILE A 72 -2.55 -11.60 1.39
C ILE A 72 -1.20 -12.31 1.36
N THR A 73 -0.56 -12.44 2.53
CA THR A 73 0.78 -13.04 2.67
C THR A 73 0.84 -14.50 2.20
N ASN A 74 -0.27 -15.23 2.35
CA ASN A 74 -0.37 -16.65 2.00
C ASN A 74 -0.78 -16.90 0.55
N ARG A 75 -1.08 -15.86 -0.24
CA ARG A 75 -1.29 -16.02 -1.69
C ARG A 75 0.05 -16.07 -2.40
N CYS A 76 0.10 -16.77 -3.52
CA CYS A 76 1.29 -16.82 -4.37
C CYS A 76 0.97 -16.33 -5.77
N VAL A 77 1.91 -15.63 -6.39
CA VAL A 77 1.80 -15.06 -7.73
C VAL A 77 2.49 -16.00 -8.72
N LEU A 78 1.75 -16.44 -9.74
CA LEU A 78 2.21 -17.35 -10.78
C LEU A 78 3.07 -16.63 -11.83
N LYS A 79 3.90 -17.37 -12.57
CA LYS A 79 4.73 -16.78 -13.65
C LYS A 79 3.87 -16.09 -14.71
N GLU A 80 2.74 -16.69 -15.06
CA GLU A 80 1.79 -16.18 -16.05
C GLU A 80 1.13 -14.89 -15.55
N GLU A 81 0.88 -14.78 -14.24
CA GLU A 81 0.33 -13.59 -13.61
C GLU A 81 1.33 -12.42 -13.62
N TYR A 82 2.63 -12.68 -13.44
CA TYR A 82 3.66 -11.66 -13.66
C TYR A 82 3.75 -11.22 -15.12
N LYS A 83 3.51 -12.12 -16.08
CA LYS A 83 3.52 -11.76 -17.50
C LYS A 83 2.27 -10.93 -17.88
N GLU A 84 1.10 -11.34 -17.39
CA GLU A 84 -0.18 -10.64 -17.57
C GLU A 84 -0.06 -9.18 -17.08
N LEU A 85 0.52 -8.99 -15.90
CA LEU A 85 0.69 -7.66 -15.31
C LEU A 85 1.54 -6.71 -16.18
N PHE A 86 2.52 -7.25 -16.91
CA PHE A 86 3.41 -6.46 -17.77
C PHE A 86 3.09 -6.62 -19.27
N LYS A 87 1.88 -7.09 -19.61
CA LYS A 87 1.36 -7.23 -20.98
C LYS A 87 2.30 -8.01 -21.91
N ASP A 88 2.93 -9.08 -21.42
CA ASP A 88 3.90 -9.93 -22.15
C ASP A 88 5.15 -9.21 -22.69
N LYS A 89 5.32 -7.91 -22.44
CA LYS A 89 6.45 -7.11 -22.93
C LYS A 89 7.73 -7.32 -22.12
N SER A 90 7.64 -8.05 -21.02
CA SER A 90 8.69 -8.20 -20.03
C SER A 90 8.89 -9.68 -19.71
N THR A 91 10.15 -10.08 -19.60
CA THR A 91 10.49 -11.43 -19.11
C THR A 91 10.05 -11.55 -17.65
N PHE A 92 9.77 -12.77 -17.20
CA PHE A 92 9.42 -13.04 -15.80
C PHE A 92 10.42 -12.40 -14.81
N ILE A 93 11.71 -12.44 -15.13
CA ILE A 93 12.79 -11.84 -14.31
C ILE A 93 12.63 -10.32 -14.18
N LEU A 94 12.37 -9.63 -15.29
CA LEU A 94 12.17 -8.17 -15.24
C LEU A 94 10.86 -7.83 -14.54
N SER A 95 9.79 -8.58 -14.81
CA SER A 95 8.49 -8.39 -14.17
C SER A 95 8.56 -8.59 -12.67
N SER A 96 9.31 -9.58 -12.17
CA SER A 96 9.48 -9.79 -10.73
C SER A 96 10.28 -8.68 -10.07
N ILE A 97 11.35 -8.17 -10.70
CA ILE A 97 12.14 -7.05 -10.18
C ILE A 97 11.29 -5.78 -10.02
N PHE A 98 10.39 -5.52 -10.97
CA PHE A 98 9.56 -4.30 -10.96
C PHE A 98 8.25 -4.45 -10.18
N PHE A 99 7.85 -5.67 -9.83
CA PHE A 99 6.59 -5.96 -9.15
C PHE A 99 6.37 -5.12 -7.89
N PRO A 100 7.32 -5.02 -6.92
CA PRO A 100 7.11 -4.22 -5.71
C PRO A 100 6.82 -2.74 -5.97
N PHE A 101 7.37 -2.19 -7.06
CA PHE A 101 7.16 -0.79 -7.42
C PHE A 101 5.75 -0.54 -7.99
N LEU A 102 5.28 -1.44 -8.86
CA LEU A 102 3.93 -1.36 -9.41
C LEU A 102 2.87 -1.57 -8.32
N VAL A 103 3.10 -2.56 -7.45
CA VAL A 103 2.20 -2.90 -6.36
C VAL A 103 2.10 -1.75 -5.36
N ASP A 104 3.22 -1.17 -4.92
CA ASP A 104 3.19 -0.05 -3.98
C ASP A 104 2.44 1.16 -4.58
N GLY A 105 2.70 1.50 -5.84
CA GLY A 105 1.97 2.56 -6.55
C GLY A 105 0.46 2.30 -6.63
N THR A 106 0.08 1.04 -6.84
CA THR A 106 -1.32 0.63 -6.96
C THR A 106 -2.04 0.60 -5.61
N ILE A 107 -1.40 0.07 -4.56
CA ILE A 107 -1.95 0.08 -3.19
C ILE A 107 -2.14 1.52 -2.72
N LYS A 108 -1.17 2.40 -3.01
CA LYS A 108 -1.28 3.85 -2.76
C LYS A 108 -2.55 4.41 -3.40
N GLU A 109 -2.79 4.09 -4.66
CA GLU A 109 -3.94 4.59 -5.41
C GLU A 109 -5.28 4.05 -4.91
N ILE A 110 -5.35 2.76 -4.62
CA ILE A 110 -6.54 2.13 -4.02
C ILE A 110 -6.86 2.80 -2.69
N GLY A 111 -5.88 2.93 -1.79
CA GLY A 111 -6.08 3.52 -0.47
C GLY A 111 -6.51 4.99 -0.53
N LEU A 112 -5.87 5.79 -1.40
CA LEU A 112 -6.29 7.19 -1.61
C LEU A 112 -7.70 7.29 -2.15
N ASN A 113 -8.11 6.42 -3.07
CA ASN A 113 -9.46 6.44 -3.62
C ASN A 113 -10.50 6.01 -2.59
N GLU A 114 -10.21 5.03 -1.72
CA GLU A 114 -11.12 4.69 -0.63
C GLU A 114 -11.18 5.83 0.43
N LEU A 115 -10.07 6.53 0.68
CA LEU A 115 -10.05 7.71 1.56
C LEU A 115 -10.88 8.86 0.97
N ARG A 116 -10.73 9.13 -0.33
CA ARG A 116 -11.52 10.13 -1.07
C ARG A 116 -13.01 9.84 -0.97
N LYS A 117 -13.43 8.60 -1.23
CA LYS A 117 -14.83 8.17 -1.07
C LYS A 117 -15.33 8.43 0.35
N GLY A 118 -14.52 8.12 1.36
CA GLY A 118 -14.87 8.39 2.76
C GLY A 118 -15.09 9.88 3.05
N PHE A 119 -14.36 10.75 2.36
CA PHE A 119 -14.55 12.20 2.42
C PHE A 119 -15.59 12.74 1.42
N HIS A 120 -16.27 11.90 0.63
CA HIS A 120 -17.12 12.31 -0.50
C HIS A 120 -16.38 13.20 -1.51
N LEU A 121 -15.11 12.88 -1.78
CA LEU A 121 -14.30 13.46 -2.85
C LEU A 121 -14.35 12.56 -4.08
N LYS A 122 -14.31 13.16 -5.27
CA LYS A 122 -14.26 12.42 -6.54
C LYS A 122 -13.03 11.53 -6.56
N THR A 123 -13.22 10.23 -6.81
CA THR A 123 -12.09 9.34 -7.07
C THR A 123 -11.37 9.77 -8.33
N GLN A 124 -10.05 9.77 -8.29
CA GLN A 124 -9.23 10.15 -9.42
C GLN A 124 -7.93 9.37 -9.41
N GLU A 125 -7.38 9.16 -10.61
CA GLU A 125 -6.02 8.66 -10.74
C GLU A 125 -5.05 9.60 -10.03
N ILE A 126 -3.96 9.07 -9.48
CA ILE A 126 -3.00 9.89 -8.75
C ILE A 126 -2.43 10.96 -9.70
N ASN A 127 -2.91 12.19 -9.52
CA ASN A 127 -2.45 13.35 -10.26
C ASN A 127 -1.83 14.36 -9.29
N TYR A 128 -0.50 14.39 -9.25
CA TYR A 128 0.26 15.32 -8.40
C TYR A 128 0.07 16.80 -8.77
N LYS A 129 -0.55 17.07 -9.92
CA LYS A 129 -0.90 18.41 -10.41
C LYS A 129 -2.42 18.65 -10.46
N GLY A 130 -3.22 17.62 -10.17
CA GLY A 130 -4.68 17.69 -10.19
C GLY A 130 -5.21 18.38 -8.95
N ASN A 131 -6.38 18.99 -9.07
CA ASN A 131 -7.12 19.53 -7.94
C ASN A 131 -8.03 18.44 -7.37
N GLU A 132 -8.14 18.40 -6.05
CA GLU A 132 -9.15 17.58 -5.39
C GLU A 132 -10.51 18.27 -5.50
N GLU A 133 -11.58 17.49 -5.64
CA GLU A 133 -12.94 18.01 -5.81
C GLU A 133 -13.92 17.13 -5.02
N PHE A 134 -14.97 17.73 -4.47
CA PHE A 134 -16.08 16.96 -3.89
C PHE A 134 -16.91 16.30 -4.99
N GLU A 135 -17.52 15.15 -4.67
CA GLU A 135 -18.50 14.50 -5.55
C GLU A 135 -19.76 15.34 -5.72
N ASP A 136 -20.21 16.00 -4.64
CA ASP A 136 -21.30 16.97 -4.67
C ASP A 136 -20.74 18.37 -4.92
N GLU A 137 -21.09 18.94 -6.06
CA GLU A 137 -20.67 20.29 -6.49
C GLU A 137 -21.20 21.40 -5.57
N ASN A 138 -22.24 21.13 -4.78
CA ASN A 138 -22.81 22.09 -3.82
C ASN A 138 -22.06 22.09 -2.48
N ARG A 139 -21.15 21.14 -2.27
CA ARG A 139 -20.36 21.05 -1.04
C ARG A 139 -19.16 21.98 -1.14
N ASN A 140 -19.06 22.88 -0.16
CA ASN A 140 -17.95 23.83 -0.09
C ASN A 140 -16.93 23.43 0.99
N ASP A 141 -15.63 23.60 0.69
CA ASP A 141 -14.56 23.39 1.65
C ASP A 141 -14.51 24.55 2.64
N THR A 142 -15.30 24.41 3.71
CA THR A 142 -15.46 25.48 4.70
C THR A 142 -14.20 25.68 5.56
N PHE A 143 -13.31 24.68 5.64
CA PHE A 143 -12.19 24.65 6.60
C PHE A 143 -10.82 24.52 5.94
N GLY A 144 -10.71 24.64 4.62
CA GLY A 144 -9.45 24.49 3.89
C GLY A 144 -8.90 23.05 3.86
N GLY A 145 -9.73 22.06 4.19
CA GLY A 145 -9.35 20.65 4.25
C GLY A 145 -8.93 20.10 2.89
N LEU A 146 -9.50 20.63 1.81
CA LEU A 146 -9.24 20.20 0.43
C LEU A 146 -7.82 20.56 0.01
N ILE A 147 -7.43 21.82 0.23
CA ILE A 147 -6.07 22.32 -0.04
C ILE A 147 -5.06 21.57 0.83
N TYR A 148 -5.38 21.36 2.11
CA TYR A 148 -4.52 20.60 3.02
C TYR A 148 -4.33 19.15 2.56
N PHE A 149 -5.42 18.47 2.19
CA PHE A 149 -5.38 17.11 1.65
C PHE A 149 -4.57 17.01 0.35
N GLN A 150 -4.77 17.95 -0.57
CA GLN A 150 -4.02 18.01 -1.83
C GLN A 150 -2.52 18.22 -1.59
N ASN A 151 -2.16 19.11 -0.66
CA ASN A 151 -0.75 19.36 -0.33
C ASN A 151 -0.08 18.14 0.31
N ARG A 152 -0.79 17.37 1.15
CA ARG A 152 -0.26 16.12 1.74
C ARG A 152 0.03 15.02 0.71
N GLN A 153 -0.67 15.05 -0.43
CA GLN A 153 -0.47 14.08 -1.51
C GLN A 153 0.72 14.41 -2.43
N LYS A 154 1.18 15.67 -2.44
CA LYS A 154 2.38 16.08 -3.19
C LYS A 154 3.59 15.42 -2.53
N VAL A 155 4.20 14.46 -3.22
CA VAL A 155 5.21 13.58 -2.62
C VAL A 155 6.57 14.27 -2.51
N LEU A 156 7.30 13.95 -1.44
CA LEU A 156 8.73 14.21 -1.30
C LEU A 156 9.55 13.57 -2.45
N PRO A 157 10.65 14.21 -2.90
CA PRO A 157 11.44 13.80 -4.07
C PRO A 157 11.94 12.33 -4.09
N ILE A 158 12.10 11.72 -2.91
CA ILE A 158 12.63 10.35 -2.75
C ILE A 158 11.71 9.29 -3.38
N PHE A 159 10.42 9.58 -3.55
CA PHE A 159 9.45 8.68 -4.19
C PHE A 159 9.38 8.83 -5.71
N MET A 160 10.21 9.68 -6.35
CA MET A 160 10.23 9.79 -7.82
C MET A 160 10.75 8.53 -8.52
N PHE A 161 11.59 7.72 -7.87
CA PHE A 161 12.14 6.51 -8.50
C PHE A 161 11.08 5.47 -8.84
N THR A 162 9.99 5.37 -8.07
CA THR A 162 8.88 4.45 -8.40
C THR A 162 8.11 4.95 -9.63
N GLN A 163 8.05 6.27 -9.87
CA GLN A 163 7.39 6.87 -11.03
C GLN A 163 8.12 6.62 -12.35
N ILE A 164 9.41 6.31 -12.31
CA ILE A 164 10.18 5.94 -13.52
C ILE A 164 9.67 4.60 -14.07
N PHE A 165 9.23 3.69 -13.19
CA PHE A 165 8.80 2.35 -13.54
C PHE A 165 7.28 2.17 -13.55
N TYR A 166 6.53 3.10 -12.97
CA TYR A 166 5.07 3.10 -12.94
C TYR A 166 4.52 4.16 -13.89
N ARG A 167 4.08 3.74 -15.08
CA ARG A 167 3.43 4.63 -16.04
C ARG A 167 1.94 4.73 -15.74
N LYS A 168 1.37 5.88 -16.08
CA LYS A 168 -0.06 6.16 -15.86
C LYS A 168 -0.96 5.14 -16.58
N GLU A 169 -0.54 4.65 -17.76
CA GLU A 169 -1.32 3.69 -18.56
C GLU A 169 -1.34 2.27 -17.98
N ASP A 170 -0.45 1.98 -17.02
CA ASP A 170 -0.37 0.67 -16.37
C ASP A 170 -1.19 0.62 -15.07
N VAL A 171 -1.67 1.77 -14.60
CA VAL A 171 -2.53 1.92 -13.42
C VAL A 171 -3.80 1.03 -13.51
N PRO A 172 -4.64 1.11 -14.56
CA PRO A 172 -5.91 0.39 -14.54
C PRO A 172 -5.71 -1.13 -14.61
N ALA A 173 -4.67 -1.56 -15.33
CA ALA A 173 -4.31 -2.97 -15.41
C ALA A 173 -3.80 -3.50 -14.07
N THR A 174 -2.96 -2.74 -13.38
CA THR A 174 -2.40 -3.15 -12.08
C THR A 174 -3.47 -3.12 -10.98
N ILE A 175 -4.37 -2.12 -10.98
CA ILE A 175 -5.55 -2.12 -10.09
C ILE A 175 -6.39 -3.37 -10.32
N LYS A 176 -6.71 -3.69 -11.58
CA LYS A 176 -7.49 -4.90 -11.91
C LYS A 176 -6.77 -6.17 -11.44
N PHE A 177 -5.45 -6.24 -11.60
CA PHE A 177 -4.65 -7.34 -11.09
C PHE A 177 -4.73 -7.45 -9.57
N ILE A 178 -4.53 -6.35 -8.83
CA ILE A 178 -4.61 -6.33 -7.36
C ILE A 178 -6.02 -6.69 -6.88
N ASP A 179 -7.09 -6.15 -7.46
CA ASP A 179 -8.46 -6.47 -7.05
C ASP A 179 -8.80 -7.95 -7.31
N LYS A 180 -8.24 -8.56 -8.37
CA LYS A 180 -8.39 -9.99 -8.66
C LYS A 180 -7.56 -10.85 -7.71
N LYS A 181 -6.27 -10.51 -7.57
CA LYS A 181 -5.28 -11.37 -6.90
C LYS A 181 -5.24 -11.16 -5.39
N PHE A 182 -5.49 -9.95 -4.92
CA PHE A 182 -5.47 -9.55 -3.52
C PHE A 182 -6.68 -8.67 -3.18
N PRO A 183 -7.93 -9.17 -3.35
CA PRO A 183 -9.14 -8.40 -3.05
C PRO A 183 -9.18 -7.85 -1.61
N GLU A 184 -8.45 -8.49 -0.69
CA GLU A 184 -8.30 -8.06 0.70
C GLU A 184 -7.67 -6.66 0.82
N VAL A 185 -6.85 -6.20 -0.13
CA VAL A 185 -6.22 -4.87 -0.13
C VAL A 185 -7.27 -3.77 0.00
N ARG A 186 -8.28 -3.78 -0.87
CA ARG A 186 -9.35 -2.78 -0.86
C ARG A 186 -10.20 -2.90 0.41
N LYS A 187 -10.50 -4.14 0.82
CA LYS A 187 -11.29 -4.42 2.03
C LYS A 187 -10.61 -3.88 3.30
N LEU A 188 -9.28 -3.96 3.39
CA LEU A 188 -8.51 -3.44 4.52
C LEU A 188 -8.67 -1.92 4.66
N PHE A 189 -8.58 -1.16 3.56
CA PHE A 189 -8.83 0.29 3.59
C PHE A 189 -10.28 0.62 3.95
N GLN A 190 -11.25 -0.10 3.36
CA GLN A 190 -12.67 0.11 3.67
C GLN A 190 -12.97 -0.12 5.15
N LEU A 191 -12.47 -1.21 5.73
CA LEU A 191 -12.62 -1.50 7.16
C LEU A 191 -12.00 -0.41 8.03
N LYS A 192 -10.83 0.12 7.64
CA LYS A 192 -10.17 1.21 8.37
C LYS A 192 -10.99 2.47 8.43
N TYR A 193 -11.59 2.85 7.31
CA TYR A 193 -12.40 4.06 7.25
C TYR A 193 -13.80 3.87 7.87
N GLN A 194 -14.32 2.64 7.87
CA GLN A 194 -15.52 2.26 8.64
C GLN A 194 -15.28 2.32 10.15
N GLU A 195 -14.18 1.74 10.63
CA GLU A 195 -13.74 1.80 12.04
C GLU A 195 -13.62 3.25 12.52
N LYS A 196 -13.07 4.13 11.68
CA LYS A 196 -12.92 5.56 11.97
C LYS A 196 -14.20 6.37 11.76
N ASN A 197 -15.27 5.74 11.27
CA ASN A 197 -16.55 6.37 10.99
C ASN A 197 -16.41 7.65 10.13
N ILE A 198 -15.56 7.58 9.10
CA ILE A 198 -15.12 8.76 8.32
C ILE A 198 -16.27 9.63 7.79
N TYR A 199 -17.39 9.01 7.40
CA TYR A 199 -18.55 9.67 6.83
C TYR A 199 -19.24 10.65 7.79
N ASN A 200 -19.04 10.46 9.10
CA ASN A 200 -19.60 11.32 10.14
C ASN A 200 -18.61 12.36 10.67
N LEU A 201 -17.37 12.37 10.17
CA LEU A 201 -16.35 13.32 10.60
C LEU A 201 -16.41 14.61 9.79
N THR A 202 -16.24 15.74 10.48
CA THR A 202 -16.11 17.04 9.83
C THR A 202 -14.85 17.08 8.96
N PHE A 203 -15.00 17.40 7.69
CA PHE A 203 -13.87 17.56 6.79
C PHE A 203 -13.08 18.85 7.10
N ASN A 204 -11.95 18.71 7.78
CA ASN A 204 -11.04 19.80 8.16
C ASN A 204 -9.59 19.29 8.22
N ASN A 205 -8.63 20.20 8.39
CA ASN A 205 -7.20 19.85 8.39
C ASN A 205 -6.81 18.79 9.43
N LYS A 206 -7.43 18.81 10.63
CA LYS A 206 -7.14 17.84 11.70
C LYS A 206 -7.60 16.45 11.28
N THR A 207 -8.86 16.32 10.86
CA THR A 207 -9.43 15.05 10.40
C THR A 207 -8.68 14.50 9.19
N VAL A 208 -8.34 15.38 8.24
CA VAL A 208 -7.51 15.00 7.09
C VAL A 208 -6.14 14.49 7.54
N ARG A 209 -5.46 15.17 8.47
CA ARG A 209 -4.15 14.73 8.99
C ARG A 209 -4.24 13.35 9.63
N GLU A 210 -5.17 13.15 10.56
CA GLU A 210 -5.32 11.89 11.29
C GLU A 210 -5.60 10.71 10.35
N LEU A 211 -6.55 10.87 9.43
CA LEU A 211 -6.92 9.81 8.50
C LEU A 211 -5.86 9.57 7.42
N TYR A 212 -5.10 10.60 7.04
CA TYR A 212 -3.97 10.44 6.13
C TYR A 212 -2.82 9.65 6.79
N LEU A 213 -2.58 9.84 8.09
CA LEU A 213 -1.61 9.02 8.84
C LEU A 213 -2.06 7.56 8.93
N ASP A 214 -3.34 7.32 9.25
CA ASP A 214 -3.93 5.98 9.23
C ASP A 214 -3.81 5.32 7.85
N TYR A 215 -4.04 6.09 6.78
CA TYR A 215 -3.83 5.63 5.40
C TYR A 215 -2.38 5.22 5.13
N MET A 216 -1.41 6.01 5.55
CA MET A 216 0.02 5.73 5.34
C MET A 216 0.47 4.47 6.09
N ASP A 217 0.03 4.30 7.34
CA ASP A 217 0.27 3.10 8.13
C ASP A 217 -0.34 1.84 7.47
N MET A 218 -1.61 1.93 7.05
CA MET A 218 -2.28 0.82 6.36
C MET A 218 -1.58 0.47 5.05
N ARG A 219 -1.20 1.46 4.23
CA ARG A 219 -0.43 1.24 3.01
C ARG A 219 0.86 0.48 3.31
N ALA A 220 1.63 0.89 4.31
CA ALA A 220 2.89 0.24 4.66
C ALA A 220 2.68 -1.24 5.03
N LYS A 221 1.68 -1.54 5.88
CA LYS A 221 1.36 -2.91 6.30
C LYS A 221 0.90 -3.78 5.13
N ILE A 222 0.03 -3.25 4.28
CA ILE A 222 -0.50 -3.97 3.11
C ILE A 222 0.61 -4.23 2.09
N THR A 223 1.41 -3.21 1.75
CA THR A 223 2.55 -3.37 0.83
C THR A 223 3.51 -4.42 1.35
N LYS A 224 3.83 -4.41 2.65
CA LYS A 224 4.68 -5.46 3.27
C LYS A 224 4.09 -6.86 3.12
N ALA A 225 2.78 -7.02 3.31
CA ALA A 225 2.11 -8.32 3.14
C ALA A 225 2.17 -8.81 1.69
N VAL A 226 1.93 -7.94 0.71
CA VAL A 226 2.02 -8.29 -0.73
C VAL A 226 3.47 -8.57 -1.14
N ASP A 227 4.44 -7.79 -0.64
CA ASP A 227 5.87 -8.03 -0.89
C ASP A 227 6.33 -9.37 -0.31
N ASN A 228 5.84 -9.76 0.88
CA ASN A 228 6.12 -11.08 1.45
C ASN A 228 5.53 -12.20 0.58
N SER A 229 4.30 -12.05 0.10
CA SER A 229 3.68 -12.98 -0.87
C SER A 229 4.50 -13.11 -2.15
N HIS A 230 5.00 -11.98 -2.68
CA HIS A 230 5.91 -11.94 -3.82
C HIS A 230 7.21 -12.70 -3.56
N LEU A 231 7.87 -12.45 -2.43
CA LEU A 231 9.11 -13.13 -2.06
C LEU A 231 8.93 -14.64 -1.90
N GLU A 232 7.85 -15.08 -1.26
CA GLU A 232 7.51 -16.51 -1.15
C GLU A 232 7.28 -17.15 -2.52
N SER A 233 6.63 -16.41 -3.43
CA SER A 233 6.46 -16.86 -4.82
C SER A 233 7.81 -17.03 -5.53
N LEU A 234 8.76 -16.10 -5.32
CA LEU A 234 10.09 -16.20 -5.90
C LEU A 234 10.89 -17.39 -5.37
N LYS A 235 10.87 -17.63 -4.05
CA LYS A 235 11.51 -18.81 -3.44
C LYS A 235 11.05 -20.10 -4.11
N PHE A 236 9.74 -20.24 -4.29
CA PHE A 236 9.14 -21.38 -4.98
C PHE A 236 9.70 -21.55 -6.40
N PHE A 237 9.86 -20.46 -7.17
CA PHE A 237 10.43 -20.54 -8.52
C PHE A 237 11.93 -20.84 -8.56
N HIS A 238 12.65 -20.57 -7.48
CA HIS A 238 14.06 -20.92 -7.32
C HIS A 238 14.27 -22.34 -6.74
N GLY A 239 13.19 -23.09 -6.52
CA GLY A 239 13.26 -24.43 -5.93
C GLY A 239 13.55 -24.43 -4.43
N GLU A 240 13.45 -23.27 -3.78
CA GLU A 240 13.54 -23.16 -2.32
C GLU A 240 12.20 -23.53 -1.68
N GLU A 241 12.25 -23.98 -0.44
CA GLU A 241 11.04 -24.28 0.34
C GLU A 241 10.27 -22.97 0.59
N SER A 242 9.09 -22.85 -0.02
CA SER A 242 8.14 -21.77 0.27
C SER A 242 7.09 -22.26 1.25
N LYS A 243 6.86 -21.49 2.31
CA LYS A 243 5.87 -21.86 3.34
C LYS A 243 4.42 -21.77 2.83
N ASN A 244 4.20 -20.95 1.83
CA ASN A 244 2.87 -20.46 1.46
C ASN A 244 2.41 -20.91 0.05
N CYS A 245 3.31 -21.42 -0.79
CA CYS A 245 3.02 -21.78 -2.18
C CYS A 245 2.85 -23.29 -2.45
N PHE A 246 2.67 -24.11 -1.40
CA PHE A 246 2.49 -25.55 -1.54
C PHE A 246 1.20 -25.91 -2.30
N GLY A 247 1.31 -26.81 -3.29
CA GLY A 247 0.17 -27.32 -4.06
C GLY A 247 -0.10 -26.65 -5.41
N ILE A 248 0.71 -25.64 -5.78
CA ILE A 248 0.71 -25.11 -7.15
C ILE A 248 1.51 -26.10 -8.01
N ASN A 249 0.83 -26.80 -8.92
CA ASN A 249 1.43 -27.84 -9.77
C ASN A 249 2.73 -27.37 -10.43
N GLN A 250 3.81 -28.13 -10.22
CA GLN A 250 5.15 -27.92 -10.77
C GLN A 250 5.26 -28.11 -12.30
N ASN A 251 4.15 -28.33 -13.01
CA ASN A 251 4.18 -28.57 -14.45
C ASN A 251 4.64 -27.33 -15.26
N ASN A 252 4.78 -26.15 -14.63
CA ASN A 252 5.34 -24.93 -15.24
C ASN A 252 6.78 -24.60 -14.76
N THR A 253 7.44 -25.49 -14.00
CA THR A 253 8.77 -25.22 -13.41
C THR A 253 9.96 -25.75 -14.23
N MET A 254 9.74 -26.35 -15.41
CA MET A 254 10.83 -26.93 -16.21
C MET A 254 10.87 -26.55 -17.70
N GLU A 255 10.27 -25.42 -18.10
CA GLU A 255 10.90 -24.68 -19.19
C GLU A 255 12.10 -23.96 -18.59
N GLY A 256 13.28 -24.53 -18.84
CA GLY A 256 14.51 -24.21 -18.16
C GLY A 256 14.75 -22.71 -18.06
N PHE A 257 15.33 -22.30 -16.94
CA PHE A 257 16.31 -21.23 -16.92
C PHE A 257 17.47 -21.63 -17.86
N ASN A 258 17.22 -21.75 -19.16
CA ASN A 258 18.27 -21.79 -20.14
C ASN A 258 18.92 -20.42 -20.09
N SER A 259 20.23 -20.45 -19.97
CA SER A 259 21.16 -19.33 -20.00
C SER A 259 21.11 -18.50 -21.29
N ASP A 260 20.05 -18.59 -22.10
CA ASP A 260 19.92 -17.95 -23.41
C ASP A 260 19.86 -16.41 -23.33
N LEU A 261 19.73 -15.83 -22.13
CA LEU A 261 19.93 -14.38 -21.93
C LEU A 261 21.42 -13.97 -21.83
N TRP A 262 22.34 -14.94 -21.79
CA TRP A 262 23.78 -14.74 -21.61
C TRP A 262 24.62 -15.18 -22.82
N ASP A 263 24.04 -15.91 -23.78
CA ASP A 263 24.76 -16.52 -24.92
C ASP A 263 24.49 -15.87 -26.30
N LYS A 264 24.11 -14.59 -26.35
CA LYS A 264 24.17 -13.83 -27.61
C LYS A 264 25.16 -12.68 -27.50
N LYS A 265 26.34 -12.95 -28.10
CA LYS A 265 27.40 -11.99 -28.48
C LYS A 265 26.85 -10.79 -29.24
#